data_AF-F0G2K2-F1
#
_entry.id   AF-F0G2K2-F1
#
_cell.length_a   1.000
_cell.length_b   1.000
_cell.length_c   1.000
_cell.angle_alpha   90.00
_cell.angle_beta   90.00
_cell.angle_gamma   90.00
#
_symmetry.space_group_name_H-M   'P 1'
#
loop_
_entity.id
_entity.type
_entity.pdbx_description
1 polymer ?
#
loop_
_entity_poly.entity_id
_entity_poly.type
_entity_poly.pdbx_seq_one_letter_code
_entity_poly.pdbx_strand_id
1 'polypeptide(L)'
;MPRPARCVGRLVVAAVLAVPLVAHALPGYDEVRRNWRSSDWVLLARDGTPLQRTRVDLTERRGDWIALADVSPAFREAIVMSEDRRFYEHSGVDWR
;
A
#
# COMPACT_ATOMS: atom_id res chain seq x y z
N MET A 1 -6.77 18.55 -48.74
CA MET A 1 -6.13 19.11 -47.54
C MET A 1 -7.01 18.83 -46.32
N PRO A 2 -6.57 18.04 -45.32
CA PRO A 2 -7.38 17.80 -44.13
C PRO A 2 -7.56 19.11 -43.34
N ARG A 3 -8.82 19.41 -42.97
CA ARG A 3 -9.18 20.65 -42.24
C ARG A 3 -8.49 20.67 -40.86
N PRO A 4 -7.88 21.79 -40.43
CA PRO A 4 -7.05 21.87 -39.22
C PRO A 4 -7.79 21.44 -37.94
N ALA A 5 -9.08 21.74 -37.86
CA ALA A 5 -9.94 21.31 -36.75
C ALA A 5 -10.01 19.78 -36.56
N ARG A 6 -9.88 18.99 -37.64
CA ARG A 6 -9.87 17.52 -37.57
C ARG A 6 -8.55 16.97 -37.04
N CYS A 7 -7.45 17.71 -37.23
CA CYS A 7 -6.14 17.33 -36.68
C CYS A 7 -6.07 17.63 -35.18
N VAL A 8 -6.60 18.77 -34.75
CA VAL A 8 -6.69 19.13 -33.32
C VAL A 8 -7.55 18.14 -32.54
N GLY A 9 -8.75 17.79 -33.05
CA GLY A 9 -9.60 16.79 -32.40
C GLY A 9 -8.95 15.41 -32.27
N ARG A 10 -8.17 14.99 -33.28
CA ARG A 10 -7.41 13.73 -33.23
C ARG A 10 -6.28 13.76 -32.21
N LEU A 11 -5.58 14.89 -32.07
CA LEU A 11 -4.53 15.08 -31.07
C LEU A 11 -5.10 15.04 -29.64
N VAL A 12 -6.25 15.68 -29.41
CA VAL A 12 -6.92 15.66 -28.11
C VAL A 12 -7.36 14.25 -27.75
N VAL A 13 -7.98 13.52 -28.68
CA VAL A 13 -8.40 12.13 -28.44
C VAL A 13 -7.18 11.23 -28.19
N ALA A 14 -6.10 11.38 -28.95
CA ALA A 14 -4.87 10.63 -28.74
C ALA A 14 -4.24 10.92 -27.36
N ALA A 15 -4.24 12.18 -26.92
CA ALA A 15 -3.74 12.57 -25.61
C ALA A 15 -4.59 11.98 -24.47
N VAL A 16 -5.92 12.01 -24.58
CA VAL A 16 -6.84 11.42 -23.59
C VAL A 16 -6.67 9.90 -23.51
N LEU A 17 -6.53 9.23 -24.65
CA LEU A 17 -6.30 7.78 -24.70
C LEU A 17 -4.90 7.38 -24.19
N ALA A 18 -3.94 8.30 -24.15
CA ALA A 18 -2.59 8.07 -23.63
C ALA A 18 -2.45 8.29 -22.11
N VAL A 19 -3.45 8.89 -21.44
CA VAL A 19 -3.46 9.07 -19.96
C VAL A 19 -3.19 7.77 -19.17
N PRO A 20 -3.81 6.61 -19.47
CA PRO A 20 -3.54 5.37 -18.73
C PRO A 20 -2.11 4.84 -18.91
N LEU A 21 -1.36 5.30 -19.93
CA LEU A 21 0.05 4.93 -20.10
C LEU A 21 0.96 5.51 -19.01
N VAL A 22 0.46 6.50 -18.25
CA VAL A 22 1.14 7.12 -17.11
C VAL A 22 0.75 6.44 -15.78
N ALA A 23 -0.14 5.44 -15.80
CA ALA A 23 -0.47 4.67 -14.61
C ALA A 23 0.73 3.82 -14.18
N HIS A 24 1.25 4.10 -12.99
CA HIS A 24 2.30 3.29 -12.38
C HIS A 24 1.62 2.23 -11.51
N ALA A 25 2.06 0.98 -11.62
CA ALA A 25 1.64 -0.05 -10.69
C ALA A 25 2.11 0.33 -9.28
N LEU A 26 1.22 0.18 -8.28
CA LEU A 26 1.63 0.22 -6.89
C LEU A 26 2.57 -0.96 -6.60
N PRO A 27 3.50 -0.83 -5.65
CA PRO A 27 4.38 -1.93 -5.28
C PRO A 27 3.55 -3.14 -4.83
N GLY A 28 3.94 -4.32 -5.32
CA GLY A 28 3.29 -5.56 -4.92
C GLY A 28 3.56 -5.91 -3.46
N TYR A 29 2.78 -6.83 -2.90
CA TYR A 29 2.93 -7.29 -1.51
C TYR A 29 4.39 -7.67 -1.17
N ASP A 30 5.04 -8.49 -2.00
CA ASP A 30 6.40 -8.96 -1.73
C ASP A 30 7.42 -7.83 -1.77
N GLU A 31 7.21 -6.84 -2.63
CA GLU A 31 8.09 -5.67 -2.71
C GLU A 31 7.98 -4.81 -1.46
N VAL A 32 6.75 -4.52 -1.03
CA VAL A 32 6.50 -3.80 0.23
C VAL A 32 7.10 -4.57 1.41
N ARG A 33 6.88 -5.89 1.47
CA ARG A 33 7.39 -6.75 2.55
C ARG A 33 8.91 -6.74 2.63
N ARG A 34 9.59 -6.89 1.48
CA ARG A 34 11.07 -6.89 1.40
C ARG A 34 11.66 -5.54 1.80
N ASN A 35 11.00 -4.46 1.43
CA ASN A 35 11.49 -3.11 1.68
C ASN A 35 11.04 -2.54 3.05
N TRP A 36 10.22 -3.27 3.81
CA TRP A 36 9.71 -2.80 5.09
C TRP A 36 10.82 -2.67 6.14
N ARG A 37 10.85 -1.51 6.80
CA ARG A 37 11.72 -1.25 7.95
C ARG A 37 10.90 -0.56 9.04
N SER A 38 11.02 -1.08 10.27
CA SER A 38 10.46 -0.42 11.46
C SER A 38 11.11 0.96 11.62
N SER A 39 10.34 1.94 12.10
CA SER A 39 10.85 3.27 12.42
C SER A 39 11.72 3.28 13.69
N ASP A 40 11.78 2.16 14.39
CA ASP A 40 12.48 2.03 15.68
C ASP A 40 13.64 1.06 15.58
N TRP A 41 14.74 1.40 16.26
CA TRP A 41 15.78 0.44 16.61
C TRP A 41 15.44 -0.26 17.91
N VAL A 42 15.78 -1.55 17.99
CA VAL A 42 15.70 -2.34 19.22
C VAL A 42 17.12 -2.66 19.68
N LEU A 43 17.50 -2.11 20.83
CA LEU A 43 18.74 -2.46 21.51
C LEU A 43 18.54 -3.82 22.19
N LEU A 44 19.38 -4.78 21.83
CA LEU A 44 19.37 -6.13 22.39
C LEU A 44 20.52 -6.30 23.38
N ALA A 45 20.29 -7.06 24.44
CA ALA A 45 21.33 -7.61 25.29
C ALA A 45 22.14 -8.68 24.51
N ARG A 46 23.26 -9.13 25.10
CA ARG A 46 24.13 -10.14 24.48
C ARG A 46 23.40 -11.47 24.21
N ASP A 47 22.41 -11.81 25.04
CA ASP A 47 21.58 -13.01 24.89
C ASP A 47 20.40 -12.83 23.92
N GLY A 48 20.27 -11.64 23.30
CA GLY A 48 19.18 -11.32 22.38
C GLY A 48 17.94 -10.71 23.05
N THR A 49 17.92 -10.56 24.37
CA THR A 49 16.78 -9.96 25.08
C THR A 49 16.62 -8.48 24.71
N PRO A 50 15.43 -8.00 24.29
CA PRO A 50 15.19 -6.59 24.05
C PRO A 50 15.34 -5.75 25.33
N LEU A 51 16.23 -4.76 25.30
CA LEU A 51 16.48 -3.84 26.42
C LEU A 51 15.74 -2.51 26.22
N GLN A 52 15.75 -1.98 25.00
CA GLN A 52 15.15 -0.68 24.70
C GLN A 52 14.71 -0.62 23.25
N ARG A 53 13.62 0.10 23.00
CA ARG A 53 13.18 0.49 21.66
C ARG A 53 13.25 2.01 21.53
N THR A 54 13.91 2.50 20.50
CA THR A 54 14.12 3.93 20.28
C THR A 54 13.73 4.29 18.86
N ARG A 55 12.88 5.31 18.72
CA ARG A 55 12.50 5.83 17.41
C ARG A 55 13.67 6.56 16.78
N VAL A 56 14.02 6.16 15.56
CA VAL A 56 15.12 6.73 14.78
C VAL A 56 14.63 7.41 13.51
N ASP A 57 13.50 6.96 12.96
CA ASP A 57 12.78 7.65 11.89
C ASP A 57 11.57 8.38 12.49
N LEU A 58 11.59 9.71 12.42
CA LEU A 58 10.54 10.58 12.95
C LEU A 58 9.53 11.02 11.88
N THR A 59 9.76 10.67 10.61
CA THR A 59 8.87 11.04 9.51
C THR A 59 7.62 10.17 9.48
N GLU A 60 7.76 8.91 9.88
CA GLU A 60 6.69 7.91 9.86
C GLU A 60 6.71 7.05 11.13
N ARG A 61 5.55 6.54 11.52
CA ARG A 61 5.41 5.60 12.64
C ARG A 61 5.11 4.19 12.13
N ARG A 62 6.17 3.45 11.78
CA ARG A 62 6.09 2.05 11.34
C ARG A 62 6.50 1.11 12.46
N GLY A 63 5.61 0.19 12.80
CA GLY A 63 5.90 -0.92 13.71
C GLY A 63 6.68 -2.05 13.03
N ASP A 64 6.95 -3.10 13.79
CA ASP A 64 7.42 -4.36 13.21
C ASP A 64 6.34 -4.92 12.29
N TRP A 65 6.77 -5.60 11.24
CA TRP A 65 5.85 -6.32 10.40
C TRP A 65 5.45 -7.64 11.06
N ILE A 66 4.16 -7.87 11.18
CA ILE A 66 3.58 -9.09 11.76
C ILE A 66 2.94 -9.92 10.63
N ALA A 67 3.19 -11.23 10.59
CA ALA A 67 2.53 -12.08 9.62
C ALA A 67 1.06 -12.30 10.00
N LEU A 68 0.17 -12.45 9.02
CA LEU A 68 -1.26 -12.64 9.29
C LEU A 68 -1.56 -13.87 10.16
N ALA A 69 -0.70 -14.90 10.10
CA ALA A 69 -0.80 -16.10 10.93
C ALA A 69 -0.48 -15.86 12.41
N ASP A 70 0.32 -14.82 12.72
CA ASP A 70 0.67 -14.45 14.09
C ASP A 70 -0.38 -13.53 14.74
N VAL A 71 -1.39 -13.12 13.97
CA VAL A 71 -2.50 -12.28 14.44
C VAL A 71 -3.65 -13.17 14.89
N SER A 72 -4.18 -12.89 16.09
CA SER A 72 -5.35 -13.58 16.63
C SER A 72 -6.51 -13.60 15.62
N PRO A 73 -7.12 -14.77 15.35
CA PRO A 73 -8.30 -14.87 14.48
C PRO A 73 -9.45 -13.97 14.93
N ALA A 74 -9.70 -13.89 16.24
CA ALA A 74 -10.76 -13.06 16.80
C ALA A 74 -10.49 -11.56 16.56
N PHE A 75 -9.22 -11.14 16.63
CA PHE A 75 -8.86 -9.75 16.36
C PHE A 75 -9.02 -9.40 14.88
N ARG A 76 -8.61 -10.30 13.98
CA ARG A 76 -8.83 -10.14 12.53
C ARG A 76 -10.31 -10.00 12.19
N GLU A 77 -11.16 -10.84 12.79
CA GLU A 77 -12.61 -10.77 12.59
C GLU A 77 -13.18 -9.45 13.11
N ALA A 78 -12.77 -9.01 14.31
CA ALA A 78 -13.22 -7.75 14.88
C ALA A 78 -12.90 -6.56 13.99
N ILE A 79 -11.67 -6.48 13.44
CA ILE A 79 -11.27 -5.41 12.52
C ILE A 79 -12.11 -5.44 11.25
N VAL A 80 -12.27 -6.61 10.61
CA VAL A 80 -13.07 -6.71 9.38
C VAL A 80 -14.50 -6.27 9.67
N MET A 81 -15.10 -6.71 10.76
CA MET A 81 -16.47 -6.32 11.11
C MET A 81 -16.62 -4.82 11.43
N SER A 82 -15.59 -4.17 11.98
CA SER A 82 -15.64 -2.75 12.36
C SER A 82 -15.29 -1.78 11.23
N GLU A 83 -14.31 -2.12 10.39
CA GLU A 83 -13.78 -1.23 9.35
C GLU A 83 -14.43 -1.48 8.00
N ASP A 84 -14.54 -2.75 7.60
CA ASP A 84 -15.05 -3.14 6.29
C ASP A 84 -15.65 -4.55 6.32
N ARG A 85 -16.92 -4.62 6.71
CA ARG A 85 -17.65 -5.89 6.84
C ARG A 85 -17.71 -6.67 5.52
N ARG A 86 -17.58 -5.98 4.38
CA ARG A 86 -17.66 -6.56 3.03
C ARG A 86 -16.29 -6.77 2.39
N PHE A 87 -15.21 -6.65 3.17
CA PHE A 87 -13.82 -6.78 2.70
C PHE A 87 -13.57 -7.97 1.77
N TYR A 88 -14.17 -9.13 2.04
CA TYR A 88 -13.99 -10.34 1.20
C TYR A 88 -14.89 -10.41 -0.04
N GLU A 89 -15.85 -9.50 -0.18
CA GLU A 89 -16.78 -9.43 -1.31
C GLU A 89 -16.22 -8.60 -2.49
N HIS A 90 -15.14 -7.85 -2.28
CA HIS A 90 -14.50 -7.03 -3.33
C HIS A 90 -12.97 -7.16 -3.32
N SER A 91 -12.35 -6.80 -4.44
CA SER A 91 -10.88 -6.89 -4.62
C SER A 91 -10.17 -5.55 -4.36
N GLY A 92 -10.70 -4.75 -3.43
CA GLY A 92 -10.16 -3.44 -3.07
C GLY A 92 -11.19 -2.32 -3.17
N VAL A 93 -11.75 -2.06 -4.36
CA VAL A 93 -12.76 -1.00 -4.55
C VAL A 93 -14.18 -1.60 -4.48
N ASP A 94 -14.97 -1.08 -3.55
CA ASP A 94 -16.41 -1.34 -3.48
C ASP A 94 -17.17 -0.27 -4.29
N TRP A 95 -18.01 -0.70 -5.23
CA TRP A 95 -18.74 0.17 -6.18
C TRP A 95 -20.22 0.35 -5.84
N ARG A 96 -20.63 -0.17 -4.68
CA ARG A 96 -22.00 -0.03 -4.19
C ARG A 96 -22.29 1.36 -3.66
#